data_AF-A0A3L7AUR7-F1
#
_entry.id   AF-A0A3L7AUR7-F1
#
_cell.length_a   1.000
_cell.length_b   1.000
_cell.length_c   1.000
_cell.angle_alpha   90.00
_cell.angle_beta   90.00
_cell.angle_gamma   90.00
#
_symmetry.space_group_name_H-M   'P 1'
#
loop_
_entity.id
_entity.type
_entity.pdbx_description
1 polymer ?
#
loop_
_entity_poly.entity_id
_entity_poly.type
_entity_poly.pdbx_seq_one_letter_code
_entity_poly.pdbx_strand_id
1 'polypeptide(L)' 'MTRATIIGIILVVASLAAGIVSTLSGDVTIKAIALGISFVALVGAGVVIGIQVAAERRKVSAARRAAAAERAAGDGAPQS' A
#
# COMPACT_ATOMS: atom_id res chain seq x y z
N MET A 1 -11.68 2.55 -8.03
CA MET A 1 -10.23 2.42 -7.78
C MET A 1 -9.75 3.62 -6.97
N THR A 2 -8.99 3.39 -5.89
CA THR A 2 -8.42 4.48 -5.06
C THR A 2 -7.17 5.08 -5.72
N ARG A 3 -6.90 6.37 -5.50
CA ARG A 3 -5.74 7.09 -6.07
C ARG A 3 -4.40 6.36 -5.79
N ALA A 4 -4.26 5.75 -4.62
CA ALA A 4 -3.08 4.95 -4.25
C ALA A 4 -2.87 3.73 -5.17
N THR A 5 -3.94 3.09 -5.64
CA THR A 5 -3.88 1.95 -6.56
C THR A 5 -3.37 2.38 -7.93
N ILE A 6 -3.85 3.52 -8.43
CA ILE A 6 -3.40 4.08 -9.73
C ILE A 6 -1.91 4.43 -9.66
N ILE A 7 -1.47 5.09 -8.59
CA ILE A 7 -0.06 5.42 -8.37
C ILE A 7 0.81 4.16 -8.30
N GLY A 8 0.35 3.14 -7.57
CA GLY A 8 1.07 1.85 -7.49
C GLY A 8 1.24 1.19 -8.85
N ILE A 9 0.19 1.17 -9.69
CA ILE A 9 0.24 0.59 -11.04
C ILE A 9 1.23 1.37 -11.92
N ILE A 10 1.18 2.71 -11.90
CA ILE A 10 2.09 3.56 -12.70
C ILE A 10 3.55 3.28 -12.32
N LEU A 11 3.85 3.18 -11.03
CA LEU A 11 5.20 2.88 -10.54
C LEU A 11 5.70 1.50 -10.99
N VAL A 12 4.83 0.48 -10.93
CA VAL A 12 5.18 -0.87 -11.40
C VAL A 12 5.50 -0.87 -12.89
N VAL A 13 4.67 -0.20 -13.70
CA VAL A 13 4.88 -0.11 -15.16
C VAL A 13 6.16 0.64 -15.48
N ALA A 14 6.43 1.77 -14.80
CA ALA A 14 7.66 2.54 -14.98
C ALA A 14 8.91 1.73 -14.60
N SER A 15 8.85 0.99 -13.49
CA SER A 15 9.95 0.10 -13.06
C SER A 15 10.23 -1.00 -14.06
N LEU A 16 9.17 -1.63 -14.60
CA LEU A 16 9.31 -2.69 -15.59
C LEU A 16 9.93 -2.17 -16.89
N ALA A 17 9.44 -1.02 -17.39
CA ALA A 17 9.97 -0.39 -18.59
C ALA A 17 11.45 -0.01 -18.40
N ALA A 18 11.81 0.56 -17.25
CA ALA A 18 13.18 0.89 -16.91
C ALA A 18 14.09 -0.35 -16.90
N GLY A 19 13.64 -1.46 -16.30
CA GLY A 19 14.39 -2.72 -16.29
C GLY A 19 14.64 -3.31 -17.68
N ILE A 20 13.65 -3.25 -18.57
CA ILE A 20 13.79 -3.69 -19.97
C ILE A 20 14.84 -2.84 -20.71
N VAL A 21 14.73 -1.51 -20.60
CA VAL A 21 15.68 -0.57 -21.23
C VAL A 21 17.10 -0.77 -20.69
N SER A 22 17.24 -0.99 -19.39
CA SER A 22 18.52 -1.30 -18.74
C SER A 22 19.17 -2.59 -19.25
N THR A 23 18.36 -3.60 -19.55
CA THR A 23 18.84 -4.92 -19.97
C THR A 23 19.31 -4.90 -21.42
N LEU A 24 18.62 -4.12 -22.26
CA LEU A 24 18.94 -3.98 -23.68
C LEU A 24 20.04 -2.95 -23.95
N SER A 25 20.32 -2.05 -23.01
CA SER A 25 21.30 -0.99 -23.19
C SER A 25 22.70 -1.41 -22.72
N GLY A 26 23.71 -1.16 -23.56
CA GLY A 26 25.12 -1.27 -23.19
C GLY A 26 25.62 -0.08 -22.35
N ASP A 27 24.86 1.01 -22.27
CA ASP A 27 25.27 2.24 -21.61
C ASP A 27 25.08 2.16 -20.09
N VAL A 28 26.16 2.39 -19.35
CA VAL A 28 26.19 2.40 -17.88
C VAL A 28 25.27 3.48 -17.30
N THR A 29 25.14 4.62 -17.99
CA THR A 29 24.26 5.73 -17.60
C THR A 29 22.80 5.31 -17.63
N ILE A 30 22.39 4.57 -18.65
CA ILE A 30 21.02 4.07 -18.78
C ILE A 30 20.70 3.04 -17.69
N LYS A 31 21.67 2.17 -17.36
CA LYS A 31 21.54 1.22 -16.24
C LYS A 31 21.39 1.93 -14.89
N ALA A 32 22.14 3.00 -14.66
CA ALA A 32 22.04 3.80 -13.44
C ALA A 32 20.68 4.50 -13.31
N ILE A 33 20.16 5.08 -14.40
CA ILE A 33 18.82 5.68 -14.44
C ILE A 33 17.75 4.64 -14.14
N ALA A 34 17.85 3.46 -14.75
CA ALA A 34 16.87 2.40 -14.53
C ALA A 34 16.88 1.86 -13.10
N LEU A 35 18.07 1.77 -12.48
CA LEU A 35 18.20 1.43 -11.07
C LEU A 35 17.50 2.47 -10.19
N GLY A 36 17.68 3.75 -10.49
CA GLY A 36 17.00 4.86 -9.78
C GLY A 36 15.48 4.78 -9.88
N ILE A 37 14.93 4.55 -11.08
CA ILE A 37 13.49 4.38 -11.28
C ILE A 37 12.97 3.17 -10.50
N SER A 38 13.72 2.06 -10.51
CA SER A 38 13.34 0.84 -9.79
C SER A 38 13.31 1.06 -8.27
N PHE A 39 14.26 1.82 -7.74
CA PHE A 39 14.27 2.17 -6.32
C PHE A 39 13.06 3.03 -5.93
N VAL A 40 12.73 4.05 -6.74
CA VAL A 40 11.55 4.90 -6.50
C VAL A 40 10.26 4.07 -6.54
N ALA A 41 10.14 3.15 -7.49
CA ALA A 41 9.00 2.25 -7.57
C ALA A 41 8.87 1.34 -6.35
N LEU A 42 9.98 0.78 -5.86
CA LEU A 42 10.02 -0.04 -4.66
C LEU A 42 9.54 0.74 -3.43
N VAL A 43 10.09 1.94 -3.21
CA VAL A 43 9.71 2.81 -2.10
C VAL A 43 8.24 3.19 -2.19
N GLY A 44 7.78 3.61 -3.36
CA GLY A 44 6.38 3.98 -3.57
C GLY A 44 5.42 2.81 -3.37
N ALA A 45 5.78 1.60 -3.81
CA ALA A 45 5.01 0.38 -3.53
C ALA A 45 4.94 0.09 -2.02
N GLY A 46 6.06 0.22 -1.30
CA GLY A 46 6.12 0.07 0.15
C GLY A 46 5.18 1.05 0.89
N VAL A 47 5.16 2.32 0.45
CA VAL A 47 4.24 3.34 1.01
C VAL A 47 2.78 2.96 0.75
N VAL A 48 2.44 2.52 -0.47
CA VAL A 48 1.07 2.10 -0.82
C VAL A 48 0.63 0.91 0.03
N ILE A 49 1.49 -0.10 0.19
CA ILE A 49 1.23 -1.26 1.06
C ILE A 49 1.05 -0.80 2.51
N GLY A 50 1.90 0.09 3.01
CA GLY A 50 1.78 0.63 4.36
C GLY A 50 0.46 1.36 4.61
N ILE A 51 -0.01 2.16 3.63
CA ILE A 51 -1.31 2.83 3.69
C ILE A 51 -2.46 1.82 3.70
N GLN A 52 -2.41 0.78 2.85
CA GLN A 52 -3.41 -0.28 2.82
C GLN A 52 -3.48 -1.02 4.16
N VAL A 53 -2.34 -1.39 4.72
CA VAL A 53 -2.25 -2.05 6.04
C VAL A 53 -2.76 -1.13 7.15
N ALA A 54 -2.44 0.16 7.12
CA ALA A 54 -2.94 1.13 8.08
C ALA A 54 -4.47 1.32 7.97
N ALA A 55 -5.01 1.34 6.76
CA ALA A 55 -6.45 1.39 6.51
C ALA A 55 -7.15 0.13 7.05
N GLU A 56 -6.57 -1.05 6.83
CA GLU A 56 -7.12 -2.31 7.32
C GLU A 56 -7.09 -2.38 8.86
N ARG A 57 -6.00 -1.95 9.50
CA ARG A 57 -5.92 -1.82 10.96
C ARG A 57 -6.97 -0.86 11.52
N ARG A 58 -7.23 0.27 10.83
CA ARG A 58 -8.29 1.21 11.23
C ARG A 58 -9.66 0.55 11.21
N LYS A 59 -10.00 -0.20 10.16
CA LYS A 59 -11.28 -0.95 10.09
C LYS A 59 -11.42 -1.97 11.22
N VAL A 60 -10.37 -2.76 11.48
CA VAL A 60 -10.38 -3.75 12.58
C VAL A 60 -10.55 -3.07 13.94
N SER A 61 -9.88 -1.95 14.17
CA SER A 61 -10.01 -1.20 15.43
C SER A 61 -11.38 -0.52 15.58
N ALA A 62 -12.01 -0.10 14.48
CA ALA A 62 -13.38 0.41 14.47
C ALA A 62 -14.40 -0.70 14.74
N ALA A 63 -14.23 -1.87 14.13
CA ALA A 63 -15.05 -3.05 14.39
C ALA A 63 -14.95 -3.53 15.84
N ARG A 64 -13.74 -3.50 16.44
CA ARG A 64 -13.56 -3.81 17.87
C ARG A 64 -14.22 -2.79 18.79
N ARG A 65 -14.25 -1.51 18.43
CA ARG A 65 -14.98 -0.48 19.20
C ARG A 65 -16.49 -0.68 19.10
N ALA A 66 -17.01 -1.02 17.93
CA ALA A 66 -18.42 -1.35 17.75
C ALA A 66 -18.82 -2.58 18.58
N ALA A 67 -18.01 -3.65 18.53
CA ALA A 67 -18.24 -4.86 19.34
C ALA A 67 -18.12 -4.63 20.86
N ALA A 68 -17.29 -3.68 21.30
CA ALA A 68 -17.19 -3.29 22.70
C ALA A 68 -18.41 -2.45 23.15
N ALA A 69 -18.94 -1.60 22.28
CA ALA A 69 -20.15 -0.82 22.54
C ALA A 69 -21.40 -1.70 22.67
N GLU A 70 -21.54 -2.75 21.85
CA GLU A 70 -22.65 -3.71 21.96
C GLU A 70 -22.60 -4.52 23.25
N ARG A 71 -21.41 -4.93 23.72
CA ARG A 71 -21.27 -5.65 25.00
C ARG A 71 -21.61 -4.78 26.20
N ALA A 72 -21.20 -3.52 26.19
CA ALA A 72 -21.57 -2.55 27.23
C ALA A 72 -23.08 -2.26 27.26
N ALA A 73 -23.75 -2.32 26.11
CA ALA A 73 -25.21 -2.20 26.03
C ALA A 73 -25.94 -3.49 26.48
N GLY A 74 -25.34 -4.67 26.27
CA GLY A 74 -25.89 -5.97 26.70
C GLY A 74 -25.82 -6.21 28.20
N ASP A 75 -24.75 -5.79 28.89
CA ASP A 75 -24.60 -5.91 30.35
C ASP A 75 -25.47 -4.89 31.14
N GLY A 76 -26.06 -3.91 30.46
CA GLY A 76 -26.94 -2.90 31.05
C GLY A 76 -28.43 -3.27 31.08
N ALA A 77 -28.84 -4.41 30.52
CA ALA A 77 -30.22 -4.87 30.63
C ALA A 77 -30.46 -5.45 32.02
N PRO A 78 -31.30 -4.82 32.88
CA PRO A 78 -31.64 -5.39 34.17
C PRO A 78 -32.33 -6.74 33.91
N GLN A 79 -31.78 -7.80 34.49
CA GLN A 79 -32.50 -9.07 34.62
C GLN A 79 -33.67 -8.82 35.58
N SER A 80 -34.84 -8.46 35.02
CA SER A 80 -36.13 -8.42 35.71
C SER A 80 -36.96 -9.61 35.30
#